data_AF-D5UZZ2-F1
#
_entry.id   AF-D5UZZ2-F1
#
_cell.length_a   1.000
_cell.length_b   1.000
_cell.length_c   1.000
_cell.angle_alpha   90.00
_cell.angle_beta   90.00
_cell.angle_gamma   90.00
#
_symmetry.space_group_name_H-M   'P 1'
#
loop_
_entity.id
_entity.type
_entity.pdbx_description
1 polymer ?
#
loop_
_entity_poly.entity_id
_entity_poly.type
_entity_poly.pdbx_seq_one_letter_code
_entity_poly.pdbx_strand_id
1 'polypeptide(L)'
;MLFEAVYNLRPDCSFKVVNDKLIWLDDINKKPSSLEIDSEVIRLKKLYDNTEYQRLRKKEYDKLNQYEMQYDDLINNTTTWQDKIQEIKDRFPKPTGI
;
A
#
# COMPACT_ATOMS: atom_id res chain seq x y z
N MET A 1 -0.73 -10.13 -6.83
CA MET A 1 -2.09 -10.07 -6.25
C MET A 1 -2.80 -11.41 -6.28
N LEU A 2 -2.78 -12.18 -7.38
CA LEU A 2 -3.43 -13.49 -7.41
C LEU A 2 -2.81 -14.48 -6.39
N PHE A 3 -1.48 -14.51 -6.29
CA PHE A 3 -0.80 -15.34 -5.31
C PHE A 3 -1.22 -14.99 -3.88
N GLU A 4 -1.16 -13.71 -3.52
CA GLU A 4 -1.54 -13.22 -2.18
C GLU A 4 -3.01 -13.49 -1.87
N ALA A 5 -3.90 -13.35 -2.85
CA ALA A 5 -5.31 -13.64 -2.66
C ALA A 5 -5.55 -15.12 -2.35
N VAL A 6 -4.93 -16.03 -3.10
CA VAL A 6 -5.05 -17.47 -2.87
C VAL A 6 -4.38 -17.87 -1.55
N TYR A 7 -3.23 -17.29 -1.23
CA TYR A 7 -2.53 -17.51 0.04
C TYR A 7 -3.38 -17.06 1.23
N ASN A 8 -4.02 -15.89 1.18
CA ASN A 8 -4.89 -15.43 2.26
C ASN A 8 -6.12 -16.31 2.45
N LEU A 9 -6.70 -16.81 1.36
CA LEU A 9 -7.87 -17.68 1.41
C LEU A 9 -7.53 -19.10 1.87
N ARG A 10 -6.34 -19.60 1.52
CA ARG A 10 -5.87 -20.98 1.76
C ARG A 10 -4.37 -20.98 2.09
N PRO A 11 -3.98 -20.52 3.29
CA PRO A 11 -2.57 -20.35 3.65
C PRO A 11 -1.80 -21.67 3.75
N ASP A 12 -2.50 -22.75 4.15
CA ASP A 12 -1.89 -24.06 4.40
C ASP A 12 -1.95 -25.00 3.18
N CYS A 13 -2.40 -24.50 2.02
CA CYS A 13 -2.59 -25.31 0.83
C CYS A 13 -1.44 -25.16 -0.18
N SER A 14 -1.19 -26.23 -0.93
CA SER A 14 -0.20 -26.24 -2.00
C SER A 14 -0.77 -25.71 -3.33
N PHE A 15 -0.19 -24.64 -3.85
CA PHE A 15 -0.52 -24.10 -5.17
C PHE A 15 0.65 -23.32 -5.76
N LYS A 16 0.58 -23.00 -7.05
CA LYS A 16 1.51 -22.07 -7.70
C LYS A 16 0.77 -21.13 -8.64
N VAL A 17 1.33 -19.95 -8.84
CA VAL A 17 0.84 -18.97 -9.81
C VAL A 17 1.92 -18.77 -10.87
N VAL A 18 1.59 -19.01 -12.13
CA VAL A 18 2.51 -18.88 -13.27
C VAL A 18 1.80 -18.07 -14.34
N ASN A 19 2.40 -16.96 -14.79
CA ASN A 19 1.82 -16.06 -15.79
C ASN A 19 0.36 -15.70 -15.46
N ASP A 20 0.11 -15.29 -14.21
CA ASP A 20 -1.22 -14.96 -13.67
C ASP A 20 -2.27 -16.08 -13.72
N LYS A 21 -1.85 -17.34 -13.86
CA LYS A 21 -2.74 -18.51 -13.81
C LYS A 21 -2.50 -19.32 -12.55
N LEU A 22 -3.58 -19.58 -11.81
CA LEU A 22 -3.57 -20.45 -10.63
C LEU A 22 -3.52 -21.92 -11.05
N ILE A 23 -2.46 -22.60 -10.62
CA ILE A 23 -2.31 -24.06 -10.69
C ILE A 23 -2.45 -24.59 -9.26
N TRP A 24 -3.52 -25.35 -9.03
CA TRP A 24 -3.82 -25.95 -7.73
C TRP A 24 -3.10 -27.29 -7.60
N LEU A 25 -2.41 -27.52 -6.48
CA LEU A 25 -1.58 -28.70 -6.25
C LEU A 25 -2.00 -29.49 -4.99
N ASP A 26 -3.02 -29.02 -4.27
CA ASP A 26 -3.55 -29.65 -3.07
C ASP A 26 -4.71 -30.58 -3.44
N ASP A 27 -4.56 -31.86 -3.13
CA ASP A 27 -5.54 -32.92 -3.42
C ASP A 27 -6.55 -33.14 -2.30
N ILE A 28 -6.29 -32.60 -1.10
CA ILE A 28 -7.12 -32.77 0.09
C ILE A 28 -8.08 -31.60 0.25
N ASN A 29 -7.58 -30.37 0.08
CA ASN A 29 -8.32 -29.16 0.36
C ASN A 29 -9.04 -28.61 -0.86
N LYS A 30 -10.21 -28.02 -0.62
CA LYS A 30 -11.00 -27.40 -1.68
C LYS A 30 -10.34 -26.11 -2.18
N LYS A 31 -10.00 -26.11 -3.47
CA LYS A 31 -9.60 -24.91 -4.23
C LYS A 31 -10.61 -23.77 -4.03
N PRO A 32 -10.16 -22.52 -3.80
CA PRO A 32 -11.06 -21.36 -3.80
C PRO A 32 -11.82 -21.22 -5.11
N SER A 33 -13.07 -20.80 -5.02
CA SER A 33 -13.86 -20.39 -6.17
C SER A 33 -13.27 -19.13 -6.82
N SER A 34 -13.59 -18.90 -8.09
CA SER A 34 -13.22 -17.65 -8.76
C SER A 34 -13.78 -16.43 -8.04
N LEU A 35 -15.02 -16.51 -7.54
CA LEU A 35 -15.66 -15.42 -6.81
C LEU A 35 -14.93 -15.05 -5.51
N GLU A 36 -14.49 -16.05 -4.73
CA GLU A 36 -13.67 -15.82 -3.52
C GLU A 36 -12.35 -15.12 -3.89
N ILE A 37 -11.66 -15.60 -4.94
CA ILE A 37 -10.40 -15.04 -5.42
C ILE A 37 -10.59 -13.60 -5.89
N ASP A 38 -11.58 -13.35 -6.73
CA ASP A 38 -11.86 -12.01 -7.28
C ASP A 38 -12.20 -11.03 -6.17
N SER A 39 -13.00 -11.44 -5.18
CA SER A 39 -13.35 -10.61 -4.02
C SER A 39 -12.12 -10.26 -3.19
N GLU A 40 -11.23 -11.22 -2.95
CA GLU A 40 -10.00 -11.00 -2.19
C GLU A 40 -9.00 -10.13 -2.97
N VAL A 41 -8.87 -10.32 -4.29
CA VAL A 41 -8.08 -9.44 -5.16
C VAL A 41 -8.61 -8.00 -5.10
N ILE A 42 -9.94 -7.80 -5.16
CA ILE A 42 -10.55 -6.47 -5.02
C ILE A 42 -10.22 -5.86 -3.66
N ARG A 43 -10.31 -6.64 -2.57
CA ARG A 43 -9.95 -6.19 -1.23
C ARG A 43 -8.48 -5.76 -1.14
N LEU A 44 -7.57 -6.57 -1.69
CA LEU A 44 -6.14 -6.28 -1.71
C LEU A 44 -5.81 -5.06 -2.58
N LYS A 45 -6.47 -4.89 -3.73
CA LYS A 45 -6.36 -3.67 -4.55
C LYS A 45 -6.79 -2.45 -3.77
N LYS A 46 -7.98 -2.49 -3.15
CA LYS A 46 -8.48 -1.38 -2.33
C LYS A 46 -7.51 -1.02 -1.20
N LEU A 47 -6.93 -2.02 -0.52
CA LEU A 47 -5.93 -1.77 0.53
C LEU A 47 -4.64 -1.15 -0.03
N TYR A 48 -4.16 -1.66 -1.16
CA TYR A 48 -2.99 -1.10 -1.84
C TYR A 48 -3.24 0.36 -2.23
N ASP A 49 -4.36 0.65 -2.89
CA ASP A 49 -4.73 2.00 -3.34
C ASP A 49 -4.91 2.95 -2.15
N ASN A 50 -5.54 2.48 -1.06
CA ASN A 50 -5.71 3.26 0.16
C ASN A 50 -4.39 3.66 0.83
N THR A 51 -3.29 2.95 0.57
CA THR A 51 -1.96 3.23 1.14
C THR A 51 -1.02 3.92 0.14
N GLU A 52 -1.45 4.19 -1.09
CA GLU A 52 -0.62 4.81 -2.12
C GLU A 52 -0.10 6.19 -1.70
N TYR A 53 -0.93 7.00 -1.05
CA TYR A 53 -0.53 8.30 -0.52
C TYR A 53 0.66 8.19 0.45
N GLN A 54 0.77 7.11 1.22
CA GLN A 54 1.87 6.92 2.17
C GLN A 54 3.19 6.70 1.44
N ARG A 55 3.19 5.85 0.41
CA ARG A 55 4.38 5.57 -0.43
C ARG A 55 4.85 6.84 -1.14
N LEU A 56 3.92 7.60 -1.73
CA LEU A 56 4.22 8.84 -2.43
C LEU A 56 4.74 9.93 -1.49
N ARG A 57 4.09 10.14 -0.34
CA ARG A 57 4.57 11.11 0.66
C ARG A 57 5.94 10.74 1.19
N LYS A 58 6.18 9.46 1.52
CA LYS A 58 7.49 9.00 1.99
C LYS A 58 8.60 9.33 0.99
N LYS A 59 8.37 9.07 -0.31
CA LYS A 59 9.34 9.39 -1.37
C LYS A 59 9.69 10.87 -1.43
N GLU A 60 8.74 11.77 -1.21
CA GLU A 60 9.03 13.22 -1.16
C GLU A 60 9.66 13.65 0.16
N TYR A 61 9.24 13.07 1.28
CA TYR A 61 9.84 13.31 2.59
C TYR A 61 11.32 12.93 2.65
N ASP A 62 11.70 11.84 1.98
CA ASP A 62 13.10 11.38 1.90
C ASP A 62 14.01 12.35 1.10
N LYS A 63 13.45 13.32 0.37
CA LYS A 63 14.21 14.37 -0.35
C LYS A 63 14.45 15.62 0.49
N LEU A 64 13.81 15.75 1.64
CA LEU A 64 13.89 16.94 2.49
C LEU A 64 14.95 16.76 3.58
N ASN A 65 15.69 17.83 3.88
CA ASN A 65 16.54 17.87 5.07
C ASN A 65 15.71 18.26 6.31
N GLN A 66 14.83 17.36 6.74
CA GLN A 66 13.74 17.72 7.66
C GLN A 66 14.22 18.26 9.00
N TYR A 67 15.26 17.69 9.60
CA TYR A 67 15.75 18.13 10.91
C TYR A 67 16.37 19.52 10.85
N GLU A 68 17.17 19.82 9.82
CA GLU A 68 17.72 21.16 9.63
C GLU A 68 16.60 22.18 9.39
N MET A 69 15.63 21.86 8.53
CA MET A 69 14.50 22.77 8.30
C MET A 69 13.67 23.02 9.58
N GLN A 70 13.46 22.00 10.41
CA GLN A 70 12.77 22.15 11.70
C GLN A 70 13.56 23.02 12.69
N TYR A 71 14.88 22.85 12.73
CA TYR A 71 15.75 23.67 13.56
C TYR A 71 15.77 25.12 13.08
N ASP A 72 15.90 25.35 11.78
CA ASP A 72 15.87 26.69 11.18
C ASP A 72 14.54 27.39 11.45
N ASP A 73 13.42 26.68 11.34
CA ASP A 73 12.10 27.23 11.67
C ASP A 73 11.99 27.62 13.15
N LEU A 74 12.56 26.82 14.06
CA LEU A 74 12.57 27.10 15.49
C LEU A 74 13.39 28.35 15.83
N ILE A 75 14.60 28.48 15.26
CA ILE A 75 15.52 29.58 15.57
C ILE A 75 15.09 30.88 14.90
N ASN A 76 14.56 30.81 13.68
CA ASN A 76 14.21 31.98 12.88
C ASN A 76 12.73 32.36 12.96
N ASN A 77 11.91 31.60 13.71
CA ASN A 77 10.47 31.80 13.80
C ASN A 77 9.79 31.80 12.41
N THR A 78 10.16 30.82 11.58
CA THR A 78 9.62 30.60 10.23
C THR A 78 8.80 29.30 10.16
N THR A 79 8.19 29.03 9.00
CA THR A 79 7.29 27.86 8.77
C THR A 79 7.69 27.02 7.57
N THR A 80 8.93 27.15 7.08
CA THR A 80 9.39 26.54 5.82
C THR A 80 9.19 25.02 5.78
N TRP A 81 9.50 24.32 6.87
CA TRP A 81 9.28 22.88 6.99
C TRP A 81 7.78 22.56 6.97
N GLN A 82 6.98 23.28 7.74
CA GLN A 82 5.53 23.07 7.82
C GLN A 82 4.86 23.26 6.47
N ASP A 83 5.22 24.34 5.74
CA ASP A 83 4.69 24.67 4.42
C ASP A 83 5.05 23.59 3.40
N LYS A 84 6.29 23.08 3.42
CA LYS A 84 6.71 22.00 2.52
C LYS A 84 6.00 20.68 2.83
N ILE A 85 5.82 20.36 4.11
CA ILE A 85 5.05 19.17 4.51
C ILE A 85 3.59 19.30 4.07
N GLN A 86 2.99 20.48 4.20
CA GLN A 86 1.62 20.73 3.76
C GLN A 86 1.49 20.60 2.24
N GLU A 87 2.40 21.20 1.48
CA GLU A 87 2.47 21.09 0.01
C GLU A 87 2.50 19.62 -0.45
N ILE A 88 3.31 18.77 0.21
CA ILE A 88 3.39 17.33 -0.09
C ILE A 88 2.06 16.62 0.26
N LYS A 89 1.43 16.98 1.38
CA LYS A 89 0.16 16.39 1.80
C LYS A 89 -0.98 16.74 0.86
N ASP A 90 -1.00 17.96 0.35
CA ASP A 90 -2.00 18.44 -0.61
C ASP A 90 -1.82 17.77 -1.97
N ARG A 91 -0.58 17.55 -2.40
CA ARG A 91 -0.27 16.83 -3.65
C ARG A 91 -0.65 15.35 -3.59
N PHE A 92 -0.54 14.73 -2.41
CA PHE A 92 -0.87 13.32 -2.18
C PHE A 92 -1.87 13.21 -1.02
N PRO A 93 -3.14 13.58 -1.23
CA PRO A 93 -4.14 13.62 -0.17
C PRO A 93 -4.41 12.21 0.38
N LYS A 94 -4.90 12.15 1.62
CA LYS A 94 -5.44 10.89 2.15
C LYS A 94 -6.74 10.58 1.40
N PRO A 95 -7.00 9.32 1.02
CA PRO A 95 -8.30 8.93 0.51
C PRO A 95 -9.40 9.29 1.53
N THR A 96 -10.40 10.05 1.11
CA THR A 96 -11.56 10.39 1.93
C THR A 96 -12.67 9.37 1.64
N GLY A 97 -12.79 8.33 2.49
CA GLY A 97 -13.81 7.28 2.33
C GLY A 97 -13.34 5.87 2.71
N ILE A 98 -12.64 5.73 3.83
CA ILE A 98 -12.32 4.41 4.41
C ILE A 98 -13.55 3.87 5.11
#